data_AF-A0A1C4X7K7-F1
#
_entry.id   AF-A0A1C4X7K7-F1
#
_cell.length_a   1.000
_cell.length_b   1.000
_cell.length_c   1.000
_cell.angle_alpha   90.00
_cell.angle_beta   90.00
_cell.angle_gamma   90.00
#
_symmetry.space_group_name_H-M   'P 1'
#
loop_
_entity.id
_entity.type
_entity.pdbx_description
1 polymer ?
#
loop_
_entity_poly.entity_id
_entity_poly.type
_entity_poly.pdbx_seq_one_letter_code
_entity_poly.pdbx_strand_id
1 'polypeptide(L)'
;MVELEELVLTPDERARGVRVDSVLFGMDWTGEEHPGQLAAFVAGRVRAFGAEPTDVDTTVVYQAAEADPTLRRGDFPIRQLDHLAGVLAHLGCTLAVWDSGTDTYEILVALTGGDELTGLTYQGLPVRAWGSAAEETLVSLDCPNCAELLVWQLPATQTLADERCDCGAALFDATGRPLPHVTLHD
;
A
#
# COMPACT_ATOMS: atom_id res chain seq x y z
N MET A 1 7.28 14.68 -16.69
CA MET A 1 6.64 14.11 -15.49
C MET A 1 5.35 13.51 -15.99
N VAL A 2 5.14 12.21 -15.77
CA VAL A 2 3.91 11.53 -16.21
C VAL A 2 2.82 11.93 -15.23
N GLU A 3 1.68 12.38 -15.73
CA GLU A 3 0.53 12.73 -14.88
C GLU A 3 -0.22 11.45 -14.51
N LEU A 4 -0.74 11.36 -13.28
CA LEU A 4 -1.46 10.17 -12.81
C LEU A 4 -2.59 9.74 -13.77
N GLU A 5 -3.31 10.71 -14.32
CA GLU A 5 -4.38 10.49 -15.31
C GLU A 5 -3.90 9.74 -16.56
N GLU A 6 -2.65 9.94 -16.98
CA GLU A 6 -2.09 9.26 -18.16
C GLU A 6 -1.86 7.77 -17.91
N LEU A 7 -1.66 7.38 -16.65
CA LEU A 7 -1.39 6.01 -16.25
C LEU A 7 -2.66 5.26 -15.87
N VAL A 8 -3.62 5.93 -15.23
CA VAL A 8 -4.82 5.27 -14.69
C VAL A 8 -6.04 5.40 -15.58
N LEU A 9 -6.05 6.30 -16.57
CA LEU A 9 -7.15 6.50 -17.52
C LEU A 9 -6.71 6.23 -18.96
N THR A 10 -7.59 5.58 -19.72
CA THR A 10 -7.39 5.43 -21.16
C THR A 10 -7.51 6.78 -21.88
N PRO A 11 -6.93 6.94 -23.08
CA PRO A 11 -7.14 8.14 -23.90
C PRO A 11 -8.62 8.48 -24.12
N ASP A 12 -9.47 7.46 -24.32
CA ASP A 12 -10.91 7.64 -24.54
C ASP A 12 -11.67 8.02 -23.26
N GLU A 13 -11.23 7.55 -22.09
CA GLU A 13 -11.77 7.99 -20.80
C GLU A 13 -11.45 9.46 -20.54
N ARG A 14 -10.20 9.87 -20.78
CA ARG A 14 -9.79 11.28 -20.67
C ARG A 14 -10.54 12.18 -21.65
N ALA A 15 -10.71 11.75 -22.90
CA ALA A 15 -11.47 12.49 -23.91
C ALA A 15 -12.96 12.66 -23.54
N ARG A 16 -13.52 11.75 -22.74
CA ARG A 16 -14.89 11.83 -22.20
C ARG A 16 -14.98 12.59 -20.87
N GLY A 17 -13.87 13.10 -20.34
CA GLY A 17 -13.84 13.80 -19.06
C GLY A 17 -14.03 12.90 -17.84
N VAL A 18 -13.70 11.61 -17.96
CA VAL A 18 -13.62 10.71 -16.80
C VAL A 18 -12.52 11.23 -15.87
N ARG A 19 -12.80 11.23 -14.57
CA ARG A 19 -11.86 11.67 -13.53
C ARG A 19 -11.27 10.46 -12.81
N VAL A 20 -10.11 10.64 -12.19
CA VAL A 20 -9.45 9.61 -11.37
C VAL A 20 -10.38 9.05 -10.28
N ASP A 21 -11.18 9.91 -9.62
CA ASP A 21 -12.21 9.48 -8.64
C ASP A 21 -13.16 8.40 -9.17
N SER A 22 -13.40 8.34 -10.49
CA SER A 22 -14.34 7.41 -11.11
C SER A 22 -13.73 6.04 -11.41
N VAL A 23 -12.42 5.90 -11.27
CA VAL A 23 -11.68 4.64 -11.48
C VAL A 23 -10.92 4.22 -10.23
N LEU A 24 -11.35 4.72 -9.08
CA LEU A 24 -10.80 4.42 -7.77
C LEU A 24 -11.68 3.38 -7.07
N PHE A 25 -11.07 2.43 -6.38
CA PHE A 25 -11.75 1.40 -5.61
C PHE A 25 -11.37 1.52 -4.14
N GLY A 26 -12.35 1.81 -3.29
CA GLY A 26 -12.18 1.87 -1.84
C GLY A 26 -12.54 0.53 -1.18
N MET A 27 -11.71 0.08 -0.25
CA MET A 27 -11.95 -1.12 0.56
C MET A 27 -11.40 -0.91 1.96
N ASP A 28 -12.20 -1.16 3.00
CA ASP A 28 -11.72 -1.01 4.37
C ASP A 28 -10.70 -2.10 4.77
N TRP A 29 -10.05 -1.94 5.93
CA TRP A 29 -9.11 -2.94 6.45
C TRP A 29 -9.74 -4.33 6.68
N THR A 30 -11.07 -4.41 6.70
CA THR A 30 -11.82 -5.65 6.90
C THR A 30 -12.08 -6.42 5.63
N GLY A 31 -11.89 -5.79 4.47
CA GLY A 31 -11.96 -6.39 3.14
C GLY A 31 -13.17 -5.95 2.31
N GLU A 32 -13.42 -6.72 1.26
CA GLU A 32 -14.52 -6.46 0.32
C GLU A 32 -15.88 -6.58 1.01
N GLU A 33 -16.86 -5.76 0.62
CA GLU A 33 -18.25 -5.93 1.04
C GLU A 33 -18.84 -7.24 0.49
N HIS A 34 -18.44 -7.59 -0.73
CA HIS A 34 -18.82 -8.81 -1.43
C HIS A 34 -17.60 -9.48 -2.06
N PRO A 35 -17.45 -10.82 -1.91
CA PRO A 35 -16.32 -11.53 -2.45
C PRO A 35 -16.09 -11.28 -3.94
N GLY A 36 -14.85 -10.91 -4.30
CA GLY A 36 -14.40 -10.74 -5.67
C GLY A 36 -14.67 -9.36 -6.29
N GLN A 37 -15.13 -8.37 -5.53
CA GLN A 37 -15.29 -6.99 -5.99
C GLN A 37 -13.98 -6.35 -6.46
N LEU A 38 -12.90 -6.51 -5.70
CA LEU A 38 -11.56 -6.03 -6.01
C LEU A 38 -11.04 -6.71 -7.28
N ALA A 39 -11.16 -8.04 -7.39
CA ALA A 39 -10.77 -8.77 -8.59
C ALA A 39 -11.56 -8.28 -9.82
N ALA A 40 -12.87 -8.07 -9.68
CA ALA A 40 -13.72 -7.56 -10.75
C ALA A 40 -13.34 -6.13 -11.17
N PHE A 41 -13.03 -5.26 -10.21
CA PHE A 41 -12.53 -3.91 -10.45
C PHE A 41 -11.21 -3.93 -11.23
N VAL A 42 -10.23 -4.71 -10.75
CA VAL A 42 -8.92 -4.83 -11.38
C VAL A 42 -9.05 -5.38 -12.80
N ALA A 43 -9.85 -6.44 -12.98
CA ALA A 43 -10.13 -7.01 -14.31
C ALA A 43 -10.80 -5.99 -15.23
N GLY A 44 -11.67 -5.13 -14.70
CA GLY A 44 -12.29 -4.02 -15.43
C GLY A 44 -11.26 -3.01 -15.95
N ARG A 45 -10.30 -2.61 -15.11
CA ARG A 45 -9.20 -1.71 -15.51
C ARG A 45 -8.27 -2.33 -16.54
N VAL A 46 -7.87 -3.60 -16.34
CA VAL A 46 -7.05 -4.34 -17.30
C VAL A 46 -7.71 -4.40 -18.68
N ARG A 47 -9.02 -4.68 -18.74
CA ARG A 47 -9.78 -4.64 -20.01
C ARG A 47 -9.83 -3.25 -20.62
N ALA A 48 -9.98 -2.21 -19.81
CA ALA A 48 -9.96 -0.83 -20.30
C ALA A 48 -8.62 -0.50 -20.98
N PHE A 49 -7.51 -1.01 -20.46
CA PHE A 49 -6.18 -0.90 -21.08
C PHE A 49 -5.96 -1.83 -22.29
N GLY A 50 -6.97 -2.60 -22.70
CA GLY A 50 -6.92 -3.45 -23.89
C GLY A 50 -6.24 -4.80 -23.67
N ALA A 51 -6.01 -5.21 -22.43
CA ALA A 51 -5.46 -6.53 -22.08
C ALA A 51 -6.55 -7.51 -21.64
N GLU A 52 -6.30 -8.81 -21.82
CA GLU A 52 -7.21 -9.87 -21.35
C GLU A 52 -6.88 -10.21 -19.88
N PRO A 53 -7.85 -10.10 -18.95
CA PRO A 53 -7.62 -10.31 -17.52
C PRO A 53 -7.77 -11.79 -17.11
N THR A 54 -7.32 -12.74 -17.92
CA THR A 54 -7.54 -14.19 -17.68
C THR A 54 -7.08 -14.64 -16.30
N ASP A 55 -5.95 -14.12 -15.84
CA ASP A 55 -5.31 -14.49 -14.57
C ASP A 55 -5.67 -13.54 -13.42
N VAL A 56 -6.58 -12.58 -13.65
CA VAL A 56 -7.02 -11.61 -12.63
C VAL A 56 -8.21 -12.18 -11.86
N ASP A 57 -7.90 -12.97 -10.83
CA ASP A 57 -8.87 -13.43 -9.84
C ASP A 57 -8.25 -13.49 -8.44
N THR A 58 -9.07 -13.74 -7.42
CA THR A 58 -8.60 -13.89 -6.02
C THR A 58 -9.02 -15.24 -5.42
N THR A 59 -9.47 -16.19 -6.25
CA THR A 59 -9.96 -17.51 -5.82
C THR A 59 -8.90 -18.28 -5.05
N VAL A 60 -7.65 -18.22 -5.53
CA VAL A 60 -6.51 -18.85 -4.86
C VAL A 60 -6.26 -18.27 -3.46
N VAL A 61 -6.52 -16.97 -3.27
CA VAL A 61 -6.39 -16.29 -1.98
C VAL A 61 -7.50 -16.73 -1.04
N TYR A 62 -8.75 -16.82 -1.52
CA TYR A 62 -9.88 -17.37 -0.75
C TYR A 62 -9.62 -18.80 -0.28
N GLN A 63 -9.17 -19.67 -1.18
CA GLN A 63 -8.87 -21.07 -0.84
C GLN A 63 -7.73 -21.19 0.19
N ALA A 64 -6.68 -20.37 0.04
CA ALA A 64 -5.59 -20.33 1.00
C ALA A 64 -6.04 -19.80 2.38
N ALA A 65 -6.95 -18.83 2.40
CA ALA A 65 -7.52 -18.29 3.62
C ALA A 65 -8.41 -19.29 4.37
N GLU A 66 -9.26 -20.02 3.65
CA GLU A 66 -10.09 -21.08 4.23
C GLU A 66 -9.25 -22.20 4.86
N ALA A 67 -8.06 -22.45 4.32
CA ALA A 67 -7.13 -23.46 4.81
C ALA A 67 -6.25 -23.00 6.00
N ASP A 68 -6.22 -21.70 6.31
CA ASP A 68 -5.36 -21.09 7.33
C ASP A 68 -6.18 -20.66 8.56
N PRO A 69 -6.28 -21.50 9.61
CA PRO A 69 -7.05 -21.17 10.81
C PRO A 69 -6.40 -20.07 11.66
N THR A 70 -5.17 -19.66 11.35
CA THR A 70 -4.46 -18.59 12.06
C THR A 70 -4.66 -17.21 11.43
N LEU A 71 -5.29 -17.17 10.25
CA LEU A 71 -5.55 -15.95 9.51
C LEU A 71 -6.46 -15.01 10.30
N ARG A 72 -6.00 -13.78 10.52
CA ARG A 72 -6.82 -12.71 11.09
C ARG A 72 -7.58 -12.02 9.97
N ARG A 73 -8.73 -11.43 10.32
CA ARG A 73 -9.59 -10.70 9.36
C ARG A 73 -8.81 -9.64 8.57
N GLY A 74 -7.93 -8.88 9.22
CA GLY A 74 -7.12 -7.84 8.58
C GLY A 74 -6.00 -8.35 7.68
N ASP A 75 -5.64 -9.64 7.77
CA ASP A 75 -4.60 -10.22 6.91
C ASP A 75 -5.13 -10.53 5.51
N PHE A 76 -6.44 -10.78 5.39
CA PHE A 76 -7.05 -11.22 4.14
C PHE A 76 -6.97 -10.17 3.02
N PRO A 77 -7.32 -8.88 3.24
CA PRO A 77 -7.20 -7.85 2.21
C PRO A 77 -5.77 -7.67 1.73
N ILE A 78 -4.78 -7.72 2.64
CA ILE A 78 -3.35 -7.63 2.30
C ILE A 78 -2.96 -8.76 1.35
N ARG A 79 -3.36 -10.00 1.64
CA ARG A 79 -3.09 -11.15 0.75
C ARG A 79 -3.76 -11.01 -0.61
N GLN A 80 -4.95 -10.41 -0.70
CA GLN A 80 -5.60 -10.13 -1.98
C GLN A 80 -4.80 -9.10 -2.79
N LEU A 81 -4.36 -8.02 -2.16
CA LEU A 81 -3.58 -6.97 -2.80
C LEU A 81 -2.21 -7.48 -3.26
N ASP A 82 -1.52 -8.26 -2.43
CA ASP A 82 -0.23 -8.89 -2.79
C ASP A 82 -0.37 -9.81 -4.00
N HIS A 83 -1.41 -10.64 -4.00
CA HIS A 83 -1.69 -11.55 -5.11
C HIS A 83 -1.93 -10.79 -6.42
N LEU A 84 -2.83 -9.78 -6.38
CA LEU A 84 -3.18 -9.00 -7.56
C LEU A 84 -2.03 -8.12 -8.05
N ALA A 85 -1.20 -7.58 -7.16
CA ALA A 85 0.01 -6.86 -7.54
C ALA A 85 0.97 -7.75 -8.34
N GLY A 86 1.14 -9.01 -7.91
CA GLY A 86 1.92 -10.01 -8.64
C GLY A 86 1.36 -10.31 -10.03
N VAL A 87 0.05 -10.52 -10.14
CA VAL A 87 -0.63 -10.76 -11.42
C VAL A 87 -0.49 -9.56 -12.37
N LEU A 88 -0.75 -8.34 -11.88
CA LEU A 88 -0.73 -7.12 -12.68
C LEU A 88 0.66 -6.82 -13.26
N ALA A 89 1.72 -7.13 -12.52
CA ALA A 89 3.10 -6.92 -12.98
C ALA A 89 3.37 -7.64 -14.32
N HIS A 90 2.81 -8.84 -14.52
CA HIS A 90 2.94 -9.59 -15.77
C HIS A 90 2.18 -8.97 -16.94
N LEU A 91 1.20 -8.09 -16.66
CA LEU A 91 0.38 -7.40 -17.64
C LEU A 91 0.89 -5.97 -17.92
N GLY A 92 2.07 -5.61 -17.42
CA GLY A 92 2.61 -4.24 -17.52
C GLY A 92 1.77 -3.23 -16.74
N CYS A 93 1.01 -3.69 -15.75
CA CYS A 93 0.20 -2.86 -14.88
C CYS A 93 0.78 -2.86 -13.46
N THR A 94 0.50 -1.80 -12.71
CA THR A 94 0.89 -1.67 -11.31
C THR A 94 -0.35 -1.41 -10.48
N LEU A 95 -0.51 -2.18 -9.41
CA LEU A 95 -1.48 -1.89 -8.36
C LEU A 95 -0.94 -0.69 -7.57
N ALA A 96 -1.70 0.39 -7.51
CA ALA A 96 -1.30 1.60 -6.80
C ALA A 96 -2.29 1.91 -5.68
N VAL A 97 -1.79 2.53 -4.62
CA VAL A 97 -2.58 3.02 -3.49
C VAL A 97 -2.42 4.52 -3.37
N TRP A 98 -3.55 5.21 -3.24
CA TRP A 98 -3.62 6.60 -2.85
C TRP A 98 -3.70 6.68 -1.33
N ASP A 99 -2.69 7.30 -0.71
CA ASP A 99 -2.67 7.46 0.74
C ASP A 99 -3.57 8.65 1.14
N SER A 100 -4.85 8.37 1.33
CA SER A 100 -5.84 9.38 1.70
C SER A 100 -5.76 9.79 3.18
N GLY A 101 -4.86 9.18 3.96
CA GLY A 101 -4.77 9.36 5.42
C GLY A 101 -5.92 8.71 6.19
N THR A 102 -6.62 7.76 5.58
CA THR A 102 -7.71 6.99 6.19
C THR A 102 -7.31 5.52 6.38
N ASP A 103 -8.12 4.75 7.10
CA ASP A 103 -7.96 3.30 7.26
C ASP A 103 -8.53 2.49 6.08
N THR A 104 -8.82 3.16 4.97
CA THR A 104 -9.34 2.58 3.72
C THR A 104 -8.21 2.43 2.70
N TYR A 105 -8.13 1.26 2.09
CA TYR A 105 -7.33 1.05 0.90
C TYR A 105 -8.01 1.72 -0.31
N GLU A 106 -7.45 2.84 -0.76
CA GLU A 106 -7.90 3.55 -1.96
C GLU A 106 -7.04 3.11 -3.16
N ILE A 107 -7.58 2.20 -3.97
CA ILE A 107 -6.83 1.41 -4.94
C ILE A 107 -7.05 1.93 -6.37
N LEU A 108 -5.96 1.98 -7.12
CA LEU A 108 -5.91 2.31 -8.55
C LEU A 108 -5.15 1.21 -9.30
N VAL A 109 -5.40 1.08 -10.60
CA VAL A 109 -4.59 0.27 -11.51
C VAL A 109 -3.96 1.20 -12.55
N ALA A 110 -2.63 1.23 -12.59
CA ALA A 110 -1.85 2.05 -13.49
C ALA A 110 -1.24 1.21 -14.61
N LEU A 111 -1.34 1.64 -15.87
CA LEU A 111 -0.64 1.05 -17.00
C LEU A 111 0.78 1.65 -17.08
N THR A 112 1.75 0.99 -16.46
CA THR A 112 3.13 1.48 -16.33
C THR A 112 4.08 0.92 -17.38
N GLY A 113 3.69 -0.16 -18.08
CA GLY A 113 4.59 -0.86 -19.01
C GLY A 113 5.79 -1.52 -18.31
N GLY A 114 5.74 -1.68 -16.98
CA GLY A 114 6.84 -2.21 -16.17
C GLY A 114 7.76 -1.16 -15.55
N ASP A 115 7.53 0.13 -15.82
CA ASP A 115 8.28 1.21 -15.19
C ASP A 115 7.84 1.44 -13.73
N GLU A 116 8.75 1.94 -12.90
CA GLU A 116 8.46 2.28 -11.50
C GLU A 116 7.50 3.47 -11.38
N LEU A 117 6.53 3.34 -10.48
CA LEU A 117 5.56 4.38 -10.18
C LEU A 117 6.11 5.32 -9.10
N THR A 118 6.64 6.49 -9.49
CA THR A 118 7.31 7.44 -8.57
C THR A 118 6.81 8.88 -8.76
N GLY A 119 6.80 9.65 -7.66
CA GLY A 119 6.51 11.09 -7.68
C GLY A 119 5.10 11.47 -8.10
N LEU A 120 4.14 10.53 -8.03
CA LEU A 120 2.74 10.80 -8.36
C LEU A 120 1.98 11.30 -7.14
N THR A 121 1.08 12.25 -7.38
CA THR A 121 0.16 12.74 -6.35
C THR A 121 -1.26 12.77 -6.88
N TYR A 122 -2.22 12.60 -5.98
CA TYR A 122 -3.63 12.81 -6.23
C TYR A 122 -4.22 13.67 -5.11
N GLN A 123 -4.85 14.78 -5.47
CA GLN A 123 -5.39 15.77 -4.52
C GLN A 123 -4.35 16.25 -3.48
N GLY A 124 -3.07 16.33 -3.87
CA GLY A 124 -1.98 16.76 -3.00
C GLY A 124 -1.42 15.69 -2.07
N LEU A 125 -1.92 14.46 -2.14
CA LEU A 125 -1.44 13.31 -1.37
C LEU A 125 -0.74 12.29 -2.28
N PRO A 126 0.23 11.50 -1.77
CA PRO A 126 1.02 10.61 -2.61
C PRO A 126 0.20 9.43 -3.15
N VAL A 127 0.54 9.02 -4.37
CA VAL A 127 0.09 7.75 -4.97
C VAL A 127 1.32 6.90 -5.21
N ARG A 128 1.32 5.67 -4.66
CA ARG A 128 2.47 4.78 -4.67
C ARG A 128 2.09 3.38 -5.14
N ALA A 129 3.07 2.64 -5.66
CA ALA A 129 2.86 1.22 -5.95
C ALA A 129 2.58 0.46 -4.64
N TRP A 130 1.64 -0.49 -4.69
CA TRP A 130 1.43 -1.42 -3.58
C TRP A 130 2.70 -2.22 -3.31
N GLY A 131 3.04 -2.41 -2.04
CA GLY A 131 4.27 -3.09 -1.62
C GLY A 131 5.56 -2.26 -1.81
N SER A 132 5.48 -1.04 -2.34
CA SER A 132 6.64 -0.12 -2.30
C SER A 132 6.92 0.33 -0.87
N ALA A 133 8.21 0.49 -0.56
CA ALA A 133 8.63 1.02 0.73
C ALA A 133 7.93 2.36 0.98
N ALA A 134 7.34 2.51 2.17
CA ALA A 134 6.75 3.78 2.55
C ALA A 134 7.84 4.86 2.55
N GLU A 135 7.52 6.04 2.02
CA GLU A 135 8.45 7.19 2.09
C GLU A 135 8.71 7.58 3.54
N GLU A 136 7.81 7.23 4.46
CA GLU A 136 7.94 7.45 5.89
C GLU A 136 7.56 6.19 6.69
N THR A 137 8.29 5.91 7.76
CA THR A 137 8.02 4.82 8.71
C THR A 137 7.65 5.41 10.05
N LEU A 138 6.52 4.99 10.62
CA LEU A 138 6.18 5.30 12.00
C LEU A 138 6.91 4.33 12.93
N VAL A 139 7.70 4.86 13.86
CA VAL A 139 8.36 4.08 14.90
C VAL A 139 7.83 4.56 16.23
N SER A 140 7.35 3.64 17.07
CA SER A 140 6.93 4.00 18.43
C SER A 140 7.38 2.97 19.46
N LEU A 141 7.60 3.44 20.68
CA LEU A 141 8.01 2.62 21.82
C LEU A 141 7.72 3.34 23.14
N ASP A 142 7.51 2.58 24.21
CA ASP A 142 7.58 3.08 25.57
C ASP A 142 9.02 3.05 26.07
N CYS A 143 9.51 4.18 26.61
CA CYS A 143 10.86 4.22 27.16
C CYS A 143 11.00 3.21 28.31
N PRO A 144 11.96 2.29 28.26
CA PRO A 144 12.10 1.26 29.29
C PRO A 144 12.52 1.82 30.66
N ASN A 145 12.99 3.08 30.72
CA ASN A 145 13.42 3.71 31.97
C ASN A 145 12.37 4.64 32.60
N CYS A 146 11.66 5.45 31.81
CA CYS A 146 10.67 6.41 32.32
C CYS A 146 9.22 6.14 31.88
N ALA A 147 8.99 5.11 31.05
CA ALA A 147 7.68 4.76 30.49
C ALA A 147 7.02 5.87 29.66
N GLU A 148 7.80 6.84 29.17
CA GLU A 148 7.31 7.84 28.23
C GLU A 148 7.12 7.22 26.84
N LEU A 149 5.98 7.46 26.21
CA LEU A 149 5.71 7.04 24.84
C LEU A 149 6.44 7.97 23.87
N LEU A 150 7.33 7.41 23.05
CA LEU A 150 8.01 8.12 21.98
C LEU A 150 7.48 7.65 20.64
N VAL A 151 7.25 8.60 19.73
CA VAL A 151 6.75 8.37 18.38
C VAL A 151 7.55 9.22 17.41
N TRP A 152 8.12 8.58 16.39
CA TRP A 152 8.79 9.25 15.29
C TRP A 152 8.12 8.86 13.98
N GLN A 153 7.88 9.85 13.12
CA GLN A 153 7.54 9.64 11.71
C GLN A 153 8.82 9.92 10.91
N LEU A 154 9.45 8.87 10.41
CA LEU A 154 10.79 8.91 9.83
C LEU A 154 10.72 8.81 8.32
N PRO A 155 11.19 9.81 7.57
CA PRO A 155 11.47 9.62 6.16
C PRO A 155 12.41 8.43 5.93
N ALA A 156 12.27 7.72 4.81
CA ALA A 156 13.07 6.55 4.46
C ALA A 156 14.59 6.83 4.43
N THR A 157 14.97 8.11 4.30
CA THR A 157 16.37 8.58 4.34
C THR A 157 16.91 8.85 5.75
N GLN A 158 16.05 8.81 6.77
CA GLN A 158 16.41 9.10 8.16
C GLN A 158 16.49 7.83 9.00
N THR A 159 17.25 7.89 10.08
CA THR A 159 17.41 6.79 11.02
C THR A 159 17.31 7.34 12.44
N LEU A 160 17.02 6.47 13.40
CA LEU A 160 17.09 6.79 14.83
C LEU A 160 18.48 6.50 15.41
N ALA A 161 19.55 6.60 14.60
CA ALA A 161 20.89 6.30 15.08
C ALA A 161 21.25 7.16 16.31
N ASP A 162 21.73 6.49 17.36
CA ASP A 162 22.10 7.08 18.65
C ASP A 162 20.97 7.82 19.39
N GLU A 163 19.70 7.63 18.98
CA GLU A 163 18.56 8.29 19.58
C GLU A 163 18.37 7.89 21.05
N ARG A 164 18.01 8.89 21.86
CA ARG A 164 17.85 8.79 23.31
C ARG A 164 16.52 9.38 23.73
N CYS A 165 15.95 8.81 24.79
CA CYS A 165 14.85 9.46 25.49
C CYS A 165 15.37 10.69 26.26
N ASP A 166 14.49 11.66 26.52
CA ASP A 166 14.75 12.84 27.35
C ASP A 166 15.24 12.49 28.77
N CYS A 167 14.90 11.30 29.28
CA CYS A 167 15.47 10.80 30.53
C CYS A 167 16.94 10.35 30.43
N GLY A 168 17.55 10.45 29.24
CA GLY A 168 18.93 10.10 28.93
C GLY A 168 19.15 8.64 28.50
N ALA A 169 18.11 7.80 28.56
CA ALA A 169 18.20 6.40 28.17
C ALA A 169 18.51 6.25 26.68
N ALA A 170 19.54 5.47 26.35
CA ALA A 170 19.82 5.08 24.97
C ALA A 170 18.73 4.11 24.49
N LEU A 171 18.18 4.41 23.32
CA LEU A 171 17.09 3.64 22.72
C LEU A 171 17.57 2.87 21.49
N PHE A 172 18.42 3.50 20.67
CA PHE A 172 18.93 2.93 19.43
C PHE A 172 20.45 2.98 19.41
N ASP A 173 21.06 2.05 18.67
CA ASP A 173 22.51 2.03 18.43
C ASP A 173 22.92 3.00 17.29
N ALA A 174 24.22 3.11 17.03
CA ALA A 174 24.77 3.98 15.98
C ALA A 174 24.34 3.61 14.54
N THR A 175 23.68 2.46 14.36
CA THR A 175 23.11 2.02 13.08
C THR A 175 21.59 2.20 13.00
N GLY A 176 20.97 2.73 14.06
CA GLY A 176 19.52 2.94 14.15
C GLY A 176 18.74 1.68 14.50
N ARG A 177 19.39 0.64 15.04
CA ARG A 177 18.69 -0.56 15.52
C ARG A 177 18.29 -0.39 16.99
N PRO A 178 17.08 -0.82 17.39
CA PRO A 178 16.67 -0.75 18.77
C PRO A 178 17.60 -1.61 19.64
N LEU A 179 17.97 -1.08 20.80
CA LEU A 179 18.79 -1.81 21.77
C LEU A 179 17.99 -2.98 22.39
N PRO A 180 18.65 -4.01 22.95
CA PRO A 180 17.98 -5.25 23.38
C PRO A 180 16.86 -5.09 24.42
N HIS A 181 16.84 -3.98 25.16
CA HIS A 181 15.85 -3.65 26.18
C HIS A 181 14.72 -2.74 25.66
N VAL A 182 14.72 -2.43 24.38
CA VAL A 182 13.71 -1.60 23.71
C VAL A 182 12.79 -2.49 22.90
N THR A 183 11.48 -2.29 23.09
CA THR A 183 10.43 -2.98 22.32
C THR A 183 9.69 -1.94 21.51
N LEU A 184 9.66 -2.12 20.20
CA LEU A 184 8.86 -1.29 19.30
C LEU A 184 7.40 -1.74 19.37
N HIS A 185 6.47 -0.80 19.15
CA HIS A 185 5.08 -1.12 18.89
C HIS A 185 4.84 -1.22 17.38
N ASP A 186 4.03 -2.21 17.01
CA ASP A 186 3.52 -2.43 15.65
C ASP A 186 2.22 -1.62 15.42
#